data_AF-A0A9D9WYB2-F1
#
_entry.id   AF-A0A9D9WYB2-F1
#
_cell.length_a   1.000
_cell.length_b   1.000
_cell.length_c   1.000
_cell.angle_alpha   90.00
_cell.angle_beta   90.00
_cell.angle_gamma   90.00
#
_symmetry.space_group_name_H-M   'P 1'
#
loop_
_entity.id
_entity.type
_entity.pdbx_description
1 polymer ?
#
loop_
_entity_poly.entity_id
_entity_poly.type
_entity_poly.pdbx_seq_one_letter_code
_entity_poly.pdbx_strand_id
1 'polypeptide(L)'
;MICPNCHSPITTEQQFCRSCGSNLTGVEQRRINPQLWGLLLAFVGILIAIAGKMIDVRGVLFLGVLISITGMFLTAAFPMLRSALKRRVSAPLLPDAPPNAPTTKKLSPIGDFEYVPASVTEGTTNLLKEPVNHRTDPEK
;
A
#
# COMPACT_ATOMS: atom_id res chain seq x y z
N MET A 1 -4.80 11.26 -12.97
CA MET A 1 -5.06 9.81 -13.12
C MET A 1 -6.52 9.56 -12.75
N ILE A 2 -7.19 8.52 -13.24
CA ILE A 2 -8.63 8.31 -13.03
C ILE A 2 -8.85 7.14 -12.04
N CYS A 3 -9.77 7.30 -11.09
CA CYS A 3 -10.14 6.23 -10.15
C CYS A 3 -10.83 5.07 -10.90
N PRO A 4 -10.40 3.80 -10.73
CA PRO A 4 -11.04 2.68 -11.40
C PRO A 4 -12.43 2.35 -10.86
N ASN A 5 -12.79 2.84 -9.66
CA ASN A 5 -14.08 2.56 -9.03
C ASN A 5 -15.12 3.65 -9.30
N CYS A 6 -14.73 4.93 -9.22
CA CYS A 6 -15.67 6.07 -9.35
C CYS A 6 -15.35 7.07 -10.45
N HIS A 7 -14.28 6.82 -11.23
CA HIS A 7 -13.85 7.68 -12.35
C HIS A 7 -13.51 9.14 -11.99
N SER A 8 -13.37 9.48 -10.71
CA SER A 8 -12.97 10.83 -10.31
C SER A 8 -11.47 11.09 -10.60
N PRO A 9 -11.08 12.36 -10.81
CA PRO A 9 -9.69 12.73 -11.01
C PRO A 9 -8.91 12.58 -9.71
N ILE A 10 -7.77 11.88 -9.78
CA ILE A 10 -6.86 11.62 -8.67
C ILE A 10 -5.50 12.26 -8.95
N THR A 11 -4.92 12.86 -7.90
CA THR A 11 -3.52 13.29 -7.81
C THR A 11 -2.60 12.12 -7.43
N THR A 12 -1.36 12.11 -7.92
CA THR A 12 -0.36 11.04 -7.73
C THR A 12 -0.02 10.70 -6.28
N GLU A 13 -0.19 11.64 -5.35
CA GLU A 13 0.21 11.45 -3.94
C GLU A 13 -0.93 10.95 -3.03
N GLN A 14 -2.14 10.75 -3.55
CA GLN A 14 -3.29 10.34 -2.71
C GLN A 14 -3.30 8.83 -2.47
N GLN A 15 -3.22 8.42 -1.20
CA GLN A 15 -3.34 7.03 -0.77
C GLN A 15 -4.77 6.47 -0.89
N PHE A 16 -5.78 7.33 -0.84
CA PHE A 16 -7.19 6.96 -0.93
C PHE A 16 -7.93 7.90 -1.87
N CYS A 17 -8.92 7.36 -2.60
CA CYS A 17 -9.79 8.19 -3.41
C CYS A 17 -10.71 9.02 -2.51
N ARG A 18 -10.68 10.34 -2.64
CA ARG A 18 -11.54 11.26 -1.87
C ARG A 18 -13.03 11.13 -2.19
N SER A 19 -13.38 10.58 -3.36
CA SER A 19 -14.78 10.46 -3.80
C SER A 19 -15.45 9.15 -3.34
N CYS A 20 -14.74 8.02 -3.38
CA CYS A 20 -15.32 6.71 -3.06
C CYS A 20 -14.61 5.95 -1.92
N GLY A 21 -13.53 6.51 -1.36
CA GLY A 21 -12.78 5.87 -0.27
C GLY A 21 -11.92 4.68 -0.67
N SER A 22 -11.84 4.31 -1.97
CA SER A 22 -11.04 3.17 -2.40
C SER A 22 -9.54 3.40 -2.15
N ASN A 23 -8.85 2.39 -1.63
CA ASN A 23 -7.41 2.42 -1.41
C ASN A 23 -6.64 2.39 -2.73
N LEU A 24 -5.77 3.38 -2.96
CA LEU A 24 -4.99 3.59 -4.17
C LEU A 24 -3.49 3.23 -3.98
N THR A 25 -3.07 2.78 -2.79
CA THR A 25 -1.66 2.52 -2.45
C THR A 25 -0.97 1.39 -3.23
N GLY A 26 -1.58 0.87 -4.29
CA GLY A 26 -1.01 -0.19 -5.14
C GLY A 26 -0.64 0.22 -6.56
N VAL A 27 -0.92 1.46 -6.99
CA VAL A 27 -0.81 1.82 -8.42
C VAL A 27 0.64 2.17 -8.84
N GLU A 28 1.50 2.59 -7.92
CA GLU A 28 2.91 2.89 -8.23
C GLU A 28 3.87 1.72 -7.98
N GLN A 29 3.35 0.50 -7.88
CA GLN A 29 4.22 -0.67 -7.84
C GLN A 29 4.48 -1.12 -9.27
N ARG A 30 5.45 -0.48 -9.93
CA ARG A 30 6.15 -1.11 -11.06
C ARG A 30 6.52 -2.51 -10.58
N ARG A 31 5.75 -3.51 -11.03
CA ARG A 31 6.07 -4.92 -10.84
C ARG A 31 7.32 -5.20 -11.66
N ILE A 32 8.46 -4.72 -11.20
CA ILE A 32 9.75 -5.20 -11.67
C ILE A 32 9.77 -6.64 -11.22
N ASN A 33 9.46 -7.54 -12.14
CA ASN A 33 9.44 -8.96 -11.86
C ASN A 33 10.88 -9.34 -11.52
N PRO A 34 11.20 -9.67 -10.24
CA PRO A 34 12.59 -9.87 -9.82
C PRO A 34 13.25 -11.02 -10.60
N GLN A 35 12.43 -11.94 -11.11
CA GLN A 35 12.86 -13.03 -11.97
C GLN A 35 13.39 -12.55 -13.33
N LEU A 36 12.77 -11.52 -13.92
CA LEU A 36 13.22 -10.93 -15.18
C LEU A 36 14.56 -10.21 -15.01
N TRP A 37 14.72 -9.50 -13.89
CA TRP A 37 15.95 -8.77 -13.57
C TRP A 37 17.13 -9.72 -13.31
N GLY A 38 16.89 -10.81 -12.58
CA GLY A 38 17.92 -11.83 -12.35
C GLY A 38 18.33 -12.56 -13.63
N LEU A 39 17.39 -12.82 -14.55
CA LEU A 39 17.70 -13.39 -15.87
C LEU A 39 18.54 -12.42 -16.71
N LEU A 40 18.21 -11.12 -16.72
CA LEU A 40 19.01 -10.10 -17.39
C LEU A 40 20.44 -10.02 -16.85
N LEU A 41 20.61 -10.05 -15.52
CA LEU A 41 21.94 -10.06 -14.89
C LEU A 41 22.76 -11.30 -15.28
N ALA A 42 22.12 -12.47 -15.32
CA ALA A 42 22.78 -13.70 -15.76
C ALA A 42 23.22 -13.60 -17.23
N PHE A 43 22.36 -13.08 -18.10
CA PHE A 43 22.66 -12.91 -19.52
C PHE A 43 23.81 -11.92 -19.75
N VAL A 44 23.80 -10.79 -19.03
CA VAL A 44 24.90 -9.81 -19.07
C VAL A 44 26.22 -10.43 -18.59
N GLY A 45 26.20 -11.22 -17.51
CA GLY A 45 27.39 -11.91 -17.01
C GLY A 45 27.99 -12.89 -18.05
N ILE A 46 27.14 -13.64 -18.75
CA ILE A 46 27.56 -14.55 -19.83
C ILE A 46 28.18 -13.76 -20.99
N LEU A 47 27.56 -12.65 -21.41
CA LEU A 47 28.11 -11.80 -22.48
C LEU A 47 29.48 -11.23 -22.12
N ILE A 48 29.67 -10.79 -20.87
CA ILE A 48 30.97 -10.31 -20.38
C ILE A 48 32.00 -11.43 -20.38
N ALA A 49 31.63 -12.65 -20.00
CA ALA A 49 32.53 -13.80 -20.03
C ALA A 49 32.97 -14.16 -21.48
N ILE A 50 32.04 -14.13 -22.44
CA ILE A 50 32.34 -14.37 -23.86
C ILE A 50 33.24 -13.26 -24.42
N ALA A 51 32.94 -12.00 -24.13
CA ALA A 51 33.76 -10.86 -24.55
C ALA A 51 35.15 -10.89 -23.90
N GLY A 52 35.24 -11.25 -22.61
CA GLY A 52 36.51 -11.40 -21.90
C GLY A 52 37.41 -12.49 -22.49
N LYS A 53 36.81 -13.57 -23.01
CA LYS A 53 37.54 -14.61 -23.75
C LYS A 53 38.20 -14.08 -25.03
N MET A 54 37.66 -13.01 -25.63
CA MET A 54 38.25 -12.41 -26.84
C MET A 54 39.44 -11.49 -26.57
N ILE A 55 39.64 -11.05 -25.32
CA ILE A 55 40.67 -10.05 -24.95
C ILE A 55 41.81 -10.71 -24.14
N ASP A 56 41.76 -12.03 -23.90
CA ASP A 56 42.72 -12.80 -23.08
C ASP A 56 42.93 -12.27 -21.64
N VAL A 57 42.05 -11.38 -21.17
CA VAL A 57 42.09 -10.85 -19.82
C VAL A 57 41.44 -11.87 -18.89
N ARG A 58 42.24 -12.76 -18.32
CA ARG A 58 41.79 -13.79 -17.35
C ARG A 58 40.88 -13.20 -16.26
N GLY A 59 41.15 -11.98 -15.81
CA GLY A 59 40.33 -11.30 -14.79
C GLY A 59 38.88 -11.04 -15.21
N VAL A 60 38.63 -10.68 -16.48
CA VAL A 60 37.27 -10.40 -16.98
C VAL A 60 36.45 -11.70 -17.05
N LEU A 61 37.11 -12.81 -17.36
CA LEU A 61 36.46 -14.12 -17.42
C LEU A 61 36.03 -14.59 -16.02
N PHE A 62 36.88 -14.41 -15.00
CA PHE A 62 36.51 -14.69 -13.61
C PHE A 62 35.35 -13.80 -13.12
N LEU A 63 35.39 -12.51 -13.45
CA LEU A 63 34.35 -11.57 -13.04
C LEU A 63 33.00 -11.90 -13.71
N GLY A 64 33.00 -12.24 -15.00
CA GLY A 64 31.79 -12.65 -15.72
C GLY A 64 31.16 -13.93 -15.15
N VAL A 65 31.99 -14.92 -14.81
CA VAL A 65 31.52 -16.18 -14.18
C VAL A 65 30.92 -15.92 -12.80
N LEU A 66 31.57 -15.08 -11.96
CA LEU A 66 31.04 -14.73 -10.64
C LEU A 66 29.69 -14.02 -10.75
N ILE A 67 29.57 -13.02 -11.63
CA ILE A 67 28.31 -12.30 -11.84
C ILE A 67 27.21 -13.25 -12.32
N SER A 68 27.53 -14.19 -13.22
CA SER A 68 26.58 -15.19 -13.70
C SER A 68 26.10 -16.14 -12.59
N ILE A 69 27.02 -16.65 -11.75
CA ILE A 69 26.68 -17.52 -10.63
C ILE A 69 25.82 -16.78 -9.61
N THR A 70 26.19 -15.54 -9.27
CA THR A 70 25.41 -14.70 -8.34
C THR A 70 24.03 -14.38 -8.89
N GLY A 71 23.90 -14.06 -10.18
CA GLY A 71 22.62 -13.83 -10.84
C GLY A 71 21.72 -15.07 -10.78
N MET A 72 22.26 -16.24 -11.09
CA MET A 72 21.53 -17.51 -11.03
C MET A 72 21.11 -17.85 -9.59
N PHE A 73 22.02 -17.65 -8.62
CA PHE A 73 21.72 -17.86 -7.21
C PHE A 73 20.61 -16.93 -6.72
N LEU A 74 20.63 -15.65 -7.08
CA LEU A 74 19.55 -14.72 -6.75
C LEU A 74 18.22 -15.16 -7.37
N THR A 75 18.18 -15.62 -8.62
CA THR A 75 16.91 -16.09 -9.22
C THR A 75 16.31 -17.30 -8.50
N ALA A 76 17.15 -18.23 -8.02
CA ALA A 76 16.69 -19.47 -7.37
C ALA A 76 16.44 -19.30 -5.87
N ALA A 77 17.33 -18.59 -5.16
CA ALA A 77 17.27 -18.44 -3.71
C ALA A 77 16.28 -17.36 -3.27
N PHE A 78 16.09 -16.29 -4.05
CA PHE A 78 15.21 -15.18 -3.70
C PHE A 78 13.74 -15.57 -3.49
N PRO A 79 13.09 -16.42 -4.32
CA PRO A 79 11.72 -16.87 -4.04
C PRO A 79 11.64 -17.71 -2.76
N MET A 80 12.66 -18.53 -2.48
CA MET A 80 12.75 -19.30 -1.23
C MET A 80 12.91 -18.38 -0.02
N LEU A 81 13.80 -17.38 -0.10
CA LEU A 81 14.04 -16.43 0.98
C LEU A 81 12.79 -15.59 1.29
N ARG A 82 12.09 -15.12 0.25
CA ARG A 82 10.81 -14.41 0.40
C ARG A 82 9.74 -15.30 1.05
N SER A 83 9.68 -16.57 0.69
CA SER A 83 8.73 -17.51 1.29
C SER A 83 9.02 -17.76 2.77
N ALA A 84 10.30 -17.80 3.16
CA ALA A 84 10.72 -17.93 4.56
C ALA A 84 10.42 -16.65 5.36
N LEU A 85 10.64 -15.46 4.78
CA LEU A 85 10.32 -14.17 5.39
C LEU A 85 8.82 -13.98 5.58
N LYS A 86 8.00 -14.34 4.58
CA LYS A 86 6.53 -14.24 4.67
C LYS A 86 5.98 -15.14 5.79
N ARG A 87 6.58 -16.31 6.02
CA ARG A 87 6.20 -17.20 7.14
C ARG A 87 6.47 -16.58 8.51
N ARG A 88 7.54 -15.80 8.68
CA ARG A 88 7.86 -15.14 9.96
C ARG A 88 6.93 -13.97 10.28
N VAL A 89 6.48 -13.23 9.26
CA VAL A 89 5.54 -12.10 9.44
C VAL A 89 4.10 -12.60 9.66
N SER A 90 3.78 -13.83 9.24
CA SER A 90 2.44 -14.41 9.35
C SER A 90 2.24 -15.28 10.58
N ALA A 91 3.09 -15.18 11.61
CA ALA A 91 2.62 -15.51 12.95
C ALA A 91 1.91 -14.26 13.45
N PRO A 92 0.56 -14.19 13.40
CA PRO A 92 -0.11 -13.17 14.18
C PRO A 92 0.31 -13.49 15.62
N LEU A 93 1.03 -12.58 16.25
CA LEU A 93 0.93 -12.46 17.70
C LEU A 93 -0.57 -12.35 17.93
N LEU A 94 -1.17 -13.46 18.37
CA LEU A 94 -2.52 -13.48 18.86
C LEU A 94 -2.55 -12.30 19.84
N PRO A 95 -3.27 -11.20 19.54
CA PRO A 95 -3.41 -10.15 20.53
C PRO A 95 -3.98 -10.88 21.74
N ASP A 96 -3.27 -10.82 22.86
CA ASP A 96 -3.75 -11.39 24.12
C ASP A 96 -5.23 -11.05 24.21
N ALA A 97 -6.06 -12.10 24.20
CA ALA A 97 -7.50 -11.95 24.12
C ALA A 97 -7.86 -10.90 25.18
N PRO A 98 -8.43 -9.74 24.78
CA PRO A 98 -8.66 -8.66 25.73
C PRO A 98 -9.45 -9.26 26.89
N PRO A 99 -9.01 -9.04 28.14
CA PRO A 99 -9.61 -9.68 29.30
C PRO A 99 -11.10 -9.39 29.25
N ASN A 100 -11.90 -10.46 29.13
CA ASN A 100 -13.36 -10.47 28.97
C ASN A 100 -13.97 -9.09 29.22
N ALA A 101 -14.06 -8.26 28.18
CA ALA A 101 -14.80 -7.03 28.30
C ALA A 101 -16.21 -7.44 28.71
N PRO A 102 -16.74 -6.93 29.84
CA PRO A 102 -18.04 -7.33 30.33
C PRO A 102 -19.03 -7.09 29.20
N THR A 103 -19.56 -8.18 28.64
CA THR A 103 -20.53 -8.09 27.55
C THR A 103 -21.64 -7.18 28.05
N THR A 104 -21.96 -6.14 27.30
CA THR A 104 -23.04 -5.19 27.56
C THR A 104 -24.38 -5.92 27.41
N LYS A 105 -24.64 -6.91 28.27
CA LYS A 105 -25.86 -7.74 28.33
C LYS A 105 -26.94 -7.09 29.19
N LYS A 106 -26.77 -5.83 29.56
CA LYS A 106 -27.85 -4.97 29.99
C LYS A 106 -27.81 -3.73 29.13
N LEU A 107 -28.50 -3.78 27.99
CA LEU A 107 -29.24 -2.60 27.57
C LEU A 107 -30.07 -2.20 28.80
N SER A 108 -29.80 -1.03 29.35
CA SER A 108 -30.70 -0.43 30.33
C SER A 108 -32.10 -0.51 29.75
N PRO A 109 -33.12 -0.91 30.54
CA PRO A 109 -34.48 -0.97 30.05
C PRO A 109 -34.83 0.37 29.39
N ILE A 110 -35.41 0.29 28.20
CA ILE A 110 -36.04 1.42 27.51
C ILE A 110 -37.01 2.04 28.51
N GLY A 111 -36.61 3.15 29.13
CA GLY A 111 -37.31 3.68 30.30
C GLY A 111 -36.47 4.64 31.13
N ASP A 112 -35.18 4.37 31.30
CA ASP A 112 -34.26 5.27 32.03
C ASP A 112 -33.58 6.24 31.06
N PHE A 113 -34.38 7.04 30.35
CA PHE A 113 -33.87 8.25 29.71
C PHE A 113 -33.79 9.32 30.80
N GLU A 114 -32.62 9.44 31.41
CA GLU A 114 -32.29 10.59 32.24
C GLU A 114 -32.54 11.86 31.42
N TYR A 115 -33.33 12.77 31.98
CA TYR A 115 -33.76 14.01 31.35
C TYR A 115 -32.53 14.79 30.87
N VAL A 116 -32.25 14.71 29.57
CA VAL A 116 -31.18 15.51 28.95
C VAL A 116 -31.72 16.94 28.91
N PRO A 117 -31.11 17.90 29.64
CA PRO A 117 -31.57 19.28 29.60
C PRO A 117 -31.51 19.80 28.17
N ALA A 118 -32.59 20.42 27.71
CA ALA A 118 -32.75 20.95 26.35
C ALA A 118 -31.68 21.98 25.93
N SER A 119 -30.82 22.41 26.86
CA SER A 119 -29.77 23.39 26.59
C SER A 119 -28.63 22.88 25.70
N VAL A 120 -28.50 21.56 25.47
CA VAL A 120 -27.40 21.01 24.64
C VAL A 120 -27.79 20.89 23.16
N THR A 121 -29.09 20.83 22.83
CA THR A 121 -29.56 20.72 21.44
C THR A 121 -29.83 22.07 20.76
N GLU A 122 -29.93 23.16 21.52
CA GLU A 122 -30.28 24.48 20.98
C GLU A 122 -29.06 25.31 20.50
N GLY A 123 -27.84 24.95 20.92
CA GLY A 123 -26.64 25.73 20.60
C GLY A 123 -26.16 25.60 19.15
N THR A 124 -26.31 24.42 18.52
CA THR A 124 -25.71 24.14 17.21
C THR A 124 -26.62 24.44 16.02
N THR A 125 -27.93 24.63 16.24
CA THR A 125 -28.87 24.95 15.16
C THR A 125 -28.87 26.44 14.77
N ASN A 126 -28.33 27.31 15.63
CA ASN A 126 -28.23 28.75 15.33
C ASN A 126 -27.11 29.10 14.31
N LEU A 127 -26.18 28.19 14.03
CA LEU A 127 -25.13 28.40 13.02
C LEU A 127 -25.59 28.14 11.57
N LEU A 128 -26.79 27.62 11.36
CA LEU A 128 -27.36 27.35 10.03
C LEU A 128 -28.36 28.41 9.56
N LYS A 129 -28.64 29.44 10.37
CA LYS A 129 -29.57 30.52 10.01
C LYS A 129 -28.94 31.68 9.27
N GLU A 130 -27.65 31.63 8.94
CA GLU A 130 -27.09 32.65 8.04
C GLU A 130 -27.75 32.53 6.67
N PRO A 131 -28.49 33.56 6.21
CA PRO A 131 -29.07 33.53 4.88
C PRO A 131 -27.93 33.55 3.88
N VAL A 132 -27.86 32.50 3.06
CA VAL A 132 -26.97 32.42 1.91
C VAL A 132 -27.33 33.59 0.99
N ASN A 133 -26.52 34.65 1.03
CA ASN A 133 -26.66 35.80 0.17
C ASN A 133 -26.32 35.35 -1.27
N HIS A 134 -27.37 35.08 -2.05
CA HIS A 134 -27.26 34.73 -3.46
C HIS A 134 -26.57 35.88 -4.20
N ARG A 135 -25.26 35.76 -4.40
CA ARG A 135 -24.53 36.54 -5.40
C ARG A 135 -25.07 36.16 -6.76
N THR A 136 -25.82 37.07 -7.35
CA THR A 136 -26.16 37.09 -8.76
C THR A 136 -24.92 37.55 -9.51
N ASP A 137 -24.17 36.60 -10.06
CA ASP A 137 -23.09 36.92 -11.00
C ASP A 137 -23.72 37.24 -12.37
N PRO A 138 -23.36 38.38 -13.00
CA PRO A 138 -23.85 38.73 -14.32
C PRO A 138 -23.20 37.86 -15.40
N GLU A 139 -24.05 37.20 -16.17
CA GLU A 139 -23.73 36.46 -17.39
C GLU A 139 -23.05 37.39 -18.41
N LYS A 140 -21.89 36.97 -18.94
CA LYS A 140 -21.18 37.64 -20.01
C LYS A 140 -20.58 36.63 -20.98
#